data_AF-A0A183DLM0-F1
#
_entry.id   AF-A0A183DLM0-F1
#
_cell.length_a   1.000
_cell.length_b   1.000
_cell.length_c   1.000
_cell.angle_alpha   90.00
_cell.angle_beta   90.00
_cell.angle_gamma   90.00
#
_symmetry.space_group_name_H-M   'P 1'
#
loop_
_entity.id
_entity.type
_entity.pdbx_description
1 polymer ?
#
loop_
_entity_poly.entity_id
_entity_poly.type
_entity_poly.pdbx_seq_one_letter_code
_entity_poly.pdbx_strand_id
1 'polypeptide(L)'
;MIFIFQVVTLLNDLYMAFDSVVDNFKVYKVETIGDAYMVVSGLPERHDQHASQIAQMSLALLHKVKNFVIRHRPNEQLKLRIGIHSGSCIFTLTVNRPPFDGFFICYFTTN
;
A
#
# COMPACT_ATOMS: atom_id res chain seq x y z
N MET A 1 24.44 -10.51 -16.35
CA MET A 1 23.23 -9.80 -16.84
C MET A 1 21.90 -10.49 -16.48
N ILE A 2 21.86 -11.76 -16.06
CA ILE A 2 20.62 -12.50 -15.78
C ILE A 2 20.03 -12.22 -14.37
N PHE A 3 20.86 -11.85 -13.39
CA PHE A 3 20.42 -11.60 -12.01
C PHE A 3 19.49 -10.39 -11.85
N ILE A 4 19.69 -9.34 -12.65
CA ILE A 4 18.91 -8.09 -12.53
C ILE A 4 17.46 -8.31 -13.00
N PHE A 5 17.27 -9.07 -14.08
CA PHE A 5 15.93 -9.38 -14.59
C PHE A 5 15.09 -10.17 -13.59
N GLN A 6 15.70 -11.14 -12.89
CA GLN A 6 14.98 -11.96 -11.90
C GLN A 6 14.43 -11.12 -10.74
N VAL A 7 15.21 -10.16 -10.25
CA VAL A 7 14.80 -9.25 -9.17
C VAL A 7 13.73 -8.26 -9.65
N VAL A 8 13.88 -7.73 -10.88
CA VAL A 8 12.87 -6.83 -11.46
C VAL A 8 11.54 -7.54 -11.67
N THR A 9 11.56 -8.78 -12.17
CA THR A 9 10.34 -9.59 -12.31
C THR A 9 9.70 -9.88 -10.95
N LEU A 10 10.49 -10.16 -9.92
CA LEU A 10 9.97 -10.34 -8.56
C LEU A 10 9.23 -9.11 -8.05
N LEU A 11 9.89 -7.96 -8.14
CA LEU A 11 9.34 -6.69 -7.68
C LEU A 11 8.07 -6.36 -8.46
N ASN A 12 8.08 -6.55 -9.78
CA ASN A 12 6.92 -6.33 -10.62
C ASN A 12 5.74 -7.24 -10.23
N ASP A 13 5.98 -8.53 -10.02
CA ASP A 13 4.95 -9.48 -9.57
C ASP A 13 4.37 -9.09 -8.20
N LEU A 14 5.22 -8.62 -7.29
CA LEU A 14 4.81 -8.14 -5.97
C LEU A 14 3.98 -6.85 -6.07
N TYR A 15 4.42 -5.87 -6.85
CA TYR A 15 3.68 -4.62 -7.06
C TYR A 15 2.34 -4.85 -7.74
N MET A 16 2.27 -5.74 -8.74
CA MET A 16 1.00 -6.13 -9.36
C MET A 16 0.07 -6.82 -8.36
N ALA A 17 0.61 -7.69 -7.51
CA ALA A 17 -0.19 -8.34 -6.47
C ALA A 17 -0.71 -7.33 -5.43
N PHE A 18 0.07 -6.29 -5.13
CA PHE A 18 -0.35 -5.21 -4.23
C PHE A 18 -1.41 -4.34 -4.86
N ASP A 19 -1.19 -3.87 -6.09
CA ASP A 19 -2.17 -3.08 -6.86
C ASP A 19 -3.50 -3.86 -6.97
N SER A 20 -3.47 -5.16 -7.26
CA SER A 20 -4.70 -5.99 -7.31
C SER A 20 -5.45 -6.06 -5.97
N VAL A 21 -4.74 -6.05 -4.83
CA VAL A 21 -5.40 -6.04 -3.52
C VAL A 21 -5.95 -4.65 -3.23
N VAL A 22 -5.17 -3.60 -3.52
CA VAL A 22 -5.53 -2.20 -3.29
C VAL A 22 -6.74 -1.80 -4.13
N ASP A 23 -6.82 -2.25 -5.38
CA ASP A 23 -7.95 -2.03 -6.28
C ASP A 23 -9.26 -2.62 -5.78
N ASN A 24 -9.21 -3.66 -4.93
CA ASN A 24 -10.40 -4.22 -4.29
C ASN A 24 -10.93 -3.35 -3.14
N PHE A 25 -10.17 -2.37 -2.67
CA PHE A 25 -10.58 -1.44 -1.61
C PHE A 25 -10.82 -0.05 -2.18
N LYS A 26 -11.71 0.72 -1.53
CA LYS A 26 -11.97 2.12 -1.91
C LYS A 26 -10.92 3.03 -1.26
N VAL A 27 -9.67 2.83 -1.65
CA VAL A 27 -8.54 3.63 -1.20
C VAL A 27 -7.91 4.33 -2.40
N TYR A 28 -7.33 5.50 -2.13
CA TYR A 28 -6.64 6.31 -3.10
C TYR A 28 -5.14 6.00 -3.04
N LYS A 29 -4.56 5.58 -4.18
CA LYS A 29 -3.12 5.41 -4.32
C LYS A 29 -2.48 6.79 -4.43
N VAL A 30 -1.63 7.15 -3.47
CA VAL A 30 -0.79 8.34 -3.57
C VAL A 30 0.43 7.93 -4.38
N GLU A 31 0.78 8.68 -5.42
CA GLU A 31 2.01 8.43 -6.16
C GLU A 31 3.21 8.52 -5.20
N THR A 32 3.99 7.45 -5.13
CA THR A 32 5.16 7.37 -4.26
C THR A 32 6.47 7.51 -5.02
N ILE A 33 7.51 7.90 -4.28
CA ILE A 33 8.89 7.96 -4.74
C ILE A 33 9.65 6.83 -4.04
N GLY A 34 10.19 5.87 -4.80
CA GLY A 34 11.10 4.84 -4.30
C GLY A 34 10.43 3.51 -3.90
N ASP A 35 10.78 2.99 -2.71
CA ASP A 35 10.40 1.69 -2.15
C ASP A 35 9.19 1.76 -1.20
N ALA A 36 8.71 2.96 -0.91
CA ALA A 36 7.51 3.17 -0.11
C ALA A 36 6.27 3.06 -1.00
N TYR A 37 5.28 2.28 -0.60
CA TYR A 37 3.95 2.31 -1.22
C TYR A 37 2.99 3.04 -0.27
N MET A 38 2.31 4.08 -0.75
CA MET A 38 1.48 4.95 0.07
C MET A 38 0.05 4.96 -0.45
N VAL A 39 -0.89 4.64 0.45
CA VAL A 39 -2.31 4.72 0.15
C VAL A 39 -3.04 5.49 1.22
N VAL A 40 -4.12 6.11 0.80
CA VAL A 40 -4.95 7.00 1.60
C VAL A 40 -6.40 6.60 1.46
N SER A 41 -7.09 6.39 2.57
CA SER A 41 -8.56 6.31 2.60
C SER A 41 -9.09 7.60 3.19
N GLY A 42 -10.15 8.16 2.61
CA GLY A 42 -10.59 9.51 2.97
C GLY A 42 -11.01 10.39 1.81
N LEU A 43 -10.53 10.05 0.61
CA LEU A 43 -10.56 10.94 -0.55
C LEU A 43 -11.03 10.23 -1.82
N PRO A 44 -11.69 10.97 -2.74
CA PRO A 44 -12.17 12.37 -2.60
C PRO A 44 -13.45 12.49 -1.76
N GLU A 45 -14.11 11.37 -1.45
CA GLU A 45 -15.33 11.27 -0.65
C GLU A 45 -15.06 10.72 0.75
N ARG A 46 -15.68 11.36 1.75
CA ARG A 46 -15.62 10.91 3.14
C ARG A 46 -16.54 9.71 3.36
N HIS A 47 -16.09 8.78 4.18
CA HIS A 47 -16.70 7.49 4.45
C HIS A 47 -16.31 7.03 5.85
N ASP A 48 -17.27 6.75 6.71
CA ASP A 48 -16.98 6.47 8.14
C ASP A 48 -16.16 5.19 8.36
N GLN A 49 -16.09 4.30 7.36
CA GLN A 49 -15.34 3.04 7.42
C GLN A 49 -13.91 3.12 6.86
N HIS A 50 -13.33 4.31 6.64
CA HIS A 50 -11.94 4.45 6.14
C HIS A 50 -10.92 3.65 6.96
N ALA A 51 -11.00 3.75 8.29
CA ALA A 51 -10.10 3.04 9.21
C ALA A 51 -10.19 1.52 9.03
N SER A 52 -11.43 1.00 8.91
CA SER A 52 -11.68 -0.43 8.70
C SER A 52 -11.17 -0.90 7.36
N GLN A 53 -11.36 -0.12 6.29
CA GLN A 53 -10.87 -0.50 4.96
C GLN A 53 -9.34 -0.55 4.94
N ILE A 54 -8.68 0.44 5.52
CA ILE A 54 -7.23 0.48 5.64
C ILE A 54 -6.72 -0.73 6.42
N ALA A 55 -7.30 -1.03 7.58
CA ALA A 55 -6.91 -2.16 8.41
C ALA A 55 -7.11 -3.51 7.69
N GLN A 56 -8.24 -3.69 7.00
CA GLN A 56 -8.52 -4.90 6.22
C GLN A 56 -7.56 -5.04 5.03
N MET A 57 -7.27 -3.95 4.33
CA MET A 57 -6.32 -3.92 3.23
C MET A 57 -4.90 -4.27 3.72
N SER A 58 -4.45 -3.68 4.83
CA SER A 58 -3.16 -4.02 5.44
C SER A 58 -3.05 -5.50 5.78
N LEU A 59 -4.11 -6.09 6.35
CA LEU A 59 -4.13 -7.52 6.68
C LEU A 59 -4.13 -8.39 5.42
N ALA A 60 -4.90 -8.01 4.39
CA ALA A 60 -4.96 -8.72 3.12
C ALA A 60 -3.60 -8.72 2.41
N LEU A 61 -2.91 -7.58 2.40
CA LEU A 61 -1.56 -7.44 1.85
C LEU A 61 -0.55 -8.31 2.61
N LEU A 62 -0.59 -8.28 3.95
CA LEU A 62 0.29 -9.11 4.78
C LEU A 62 0.08 -10.61 4.52
N HIS A 63 -1.17 -11.04 4.37
CA HIS A 63 -1.49 -12.42 4.01
C HIS A 63 -1.02 -12.77 2.59
N LYS A 64 -1.13 -11.84 1.64
CA LYS A 64 -0.66 -12.02 0.27
C LYS A 64 0.86 -12.19 0.21
N VAL A 65 1.61 -11.34 0.91
CA VAL A 65 3.09 -11.44 1.01
C VAL A 65 3.52 -12.73 1.69
N LYS A 66 2.84 -13.13 2.77
CA LYS A 66 3.19 -14.36 3.49
C LYS A 66 3.09 -15.62 2.62
N ASN A 67 2.12 -15.64 1.71
CA ASN A 67 1.92 -16.73 0.74
C ASN A 67 2.71 -16.56 -0.56
N PHE A 68 3.38 -15.42 -0.74
CA PHE A 68 4.16 -15.15 -1.95
C PHE A 68 5.52 -15.83 -1.84
N VAL A 69 5.75 -16.82 -2.72
CA VAL A 69 7.00 -17.58 -2.77
C VAL A 69 7.90 -17.00 -3.85
N ILE A 70 9.10 -16.57 -3.47
CA ILE A 70 10.12 -16.10 -4.40
C ILE A 70 10.61 -17.29 -5.22
N ARG A 71 10.35 -17.29 -6.53
CA ARG A 71 10.74 -18.40 -7.44
C ARG A 71 12.24 -18.71 -7.42
N HIS A 72 13.09 -17.69 -7.20
CA HIS A 72 14.55 -17.81 -7.17
C HIS A 72 15.11 -18.11 -5.77
N ARG A 73 14.35 -17.88 -4.69
CA ARG A 73 14.73 -18.20 -3.30
C ARG A 73 13.52 -18.64 -2.49
N PRO A 74 13.07 -19.90 -2.66
CA PRO A 74 11.87 -20.39 -1.98
C PRO A 74 11.99 -20.43 -0.45
N ASN A 75 13.22 -20.39 0.09
CA ASN A 75 13.47 -20.34 1.53
C ASN A 75 13.48 -18.92 2.12
N GLU A 76 13.45 -17.88 1.28
CA GLU A 76 13.38 -16.49 1.73
C GLU A 76 11.95 -15.98 1.66
N GLN A 77 11.50 -15.38 2.76
CA GLN A 77 10.18 -14.79 2.87
C GLN A 77 10.32 -13.27 2.95
N LEU A 78 9.57 -12.57 2.11
CA LEU A 78 9.56 -11.11 2.09
C LEU A 78 8.97 -10.57 3.39
N LYS A 79 9.64 -9.59 3.98
CA LYS A 79 9.18 -8.89 5.17
C LYS A 79 8.55 -7.58 4.75
N LEU A 80 7.25 -7.47 5.00
CA LEU A 80 6.49 -6.25 4.78
C LEU A 80 6.32 -5.53 6.12
N ARG A 81 6.79 -4.30 6.22
CA ARG A 81 6.48 -3.43 7.36
C ARG A 81 5.37 -2.46 6.95
N ILE A 82 4.27 -2.53 7.68
CA ILE A 82 3.09 -1.69 7.46
C ILE A 82 3.00 -0.70 8.60
N GLY A 83 2.98 0.59 8.29
CA GLY A 83 2.69 1.64 9.25
C GLY A 83 1.37 2.33 8.90
N ILE A 84 0.49 2.45 9.88
CA ILE A 84 -0.81 3.12 9.75
C ILE A 84 -0.78 4.34 10.65
N HIS A 85 -1.08 5.51 10.09
CA HIS A 85 -1.23 6.74 10.85
C HIS A 85 -2.57 7.38 10.53
N SER A 86 -3.33 7.76 11.56
CA SER A 86 -4.56 8.54 11.46
C SER A 86 -4.29 9.96 11.93
N GLY A 87 -4.56 10.96 11.09
CA GLY A 87 -4.42 12.35 11.47
C GLY A 87 -5.18 13.29 10.55
N SER A 88 -5.25 14.56 10.92
CA SER A 88 -5.70 15.61 10.02
C SER A 88 -4.54 15.96 9.09
N CYS A 89 -4.71 15.74 7.78
CA CYS A 89 -3.71 16.08 6.77
C CYS A 89 -4.31 17.08 5.78
N ILE A 90 -3.46 17.97 5.27
CA ILE A 90 -3.83 18.88 4.18
C ILE A 90 -3.33 18.23 2.89
N PHE A 91 -4.25 17.88 2.00
CA PHE A 91 -3.92 17.37 0.69
C PHE A 91 -4.24 18.43 -0.37
N THR A 92 -3.21 18.92 -1.04
CA THR A 92 -3.30 20.10 -1.92
C THR A 92 -3.95 19.85 -3.29
N LEU A 93 -4.44 18.64 -3.58
CA LEU A 93 -5.10 18.37 -4.87
C LEU A 93 -6.50 18.96 -4.99
N THR A 94 -7.04 19.63 -3.96
CA THR A 94 -8.31 20.35 -4.05
C THR A 94 -8.25 21.65 -3.24
N VAL A 95 -8.22 22.79 -3.95
CA VAL A 95 -8.01 24.15 -3.42
C VAL A 95 -9.08 24.64 -2.41
N ASN A 96 -10.18 23.92 -2.17
CA ASN A 96 -11.30 24.42 -1.34
C ASN A 96 -12.04 23.34 -0.53
N ARG A 97 -11.41 22.67 0.45
CA ARG A 97 -12.15 21.85 1.44
C ARG A 97 -11.59 21.97 2.88
N PRO A 98 -12.47 21.86 3.91
CA PRO A 98 -12.11 22.01 5.32
C PRO A 98 -11.03 21.00 5.76
N PRO A 99 -10.34 21.23 6.90
CA PRO A 99 -9.39 20.26 7.45
C PRO A 99 -10.09 18.91 7.62
N PHE A 100 -9.64 17.90 6.88
CA PHE A 100 -10.25 16.57 6.95
C PHE A 100 -9.73 15.86 8.20
N ASP A 101 -10.62 15.57 9.13
CA ASP A 101 -10.32 14.72 10.26
C ASP A 101 -10.53 13.25 9.84
N GLY A 102 -9.41 12.54 9.61
CA GLY A 102 -9.41 11.10 9.39
C GLY A 102 -8.63 10.61 8.16
N PHE A 103 -7.50 11.23 7.82
CA PHE A 103 -6.61 10.65 6.83
C PHE A 103 -5.87 9.46 7.42
N PHE A 104 -6.10 8.28 6.85
CA PHE A 104 -5.30 7.09 7.16
C PHE A 104 -4.25 6.90 6.09
N ILE A 105 -3.00 7.18 6.44
CA ILE A 105 -1.84 6.93 5.59
C ILE A 105 -1.31 5.55 5.93
N CYS A 106 -1.33 4.65 4.95
CA CYS A 106 -0.58 3.40 5.00
C CYS A 106 0.71 3.57 4.22
N TYR A 107 1.85 3.40 4.89
CA TYR A 107 3.13 3.22 4.22
C TYR A 107 3.59 1.77 4.34
N PHE A 108 3.95 1.19 3.20
CA PHE A 108 4.58 -0.12 3.11
C PHE A 108 6.05 0.08 2.81
N THR A 109 6.93 -0.45 3.66
CA THR A 109 8.38 -0.53 3.38
C THR A 109 8.81 -1.98 3.41
N THR A 110 9.52 -2.41 2.37
CA THR A 110 10.19 -3.71 2.31
C THR A 110 11.64 -3.50 2.78
N ASN A 111 12.02 -4.12 3.90
CA ASN A 111 13.41 -4.11 4.40
C ASN A 111 14.16 -5.35 3.89
#